data_AF-A0A970CK82-F1
#
_entry.id   AF-A0A970CK82-F1
#
_cell.length_a   1.000
_cell.length_b   1.000
_cell.length_c   1.000
_cell.angle_alpha   90.00
_cell.angle_beta   90.00
_cell.angle_gamma   90.00
#
_symmetry.space_group_name_H-M   'P 1'
#
loop_
_entity.id
_entity.type
_entity.pdbx_description
1 polymer ?
#
loop_
_entity_poly.entity_id
_entity_poly.type
_entity_poly.pdbx_seq_one_letter_code
_entity_poly.pdbx_strand_id
1 'polypeptide(L)'
;MSKAKLTWAICLLIVFLGISGCQSSPPKNSPAPTETTKKEASQAKTSFSKILGEYNTLSDTFQSYLGDMTSGDVDLELYKSNLAKLHNQATDLLNKTKSLETAPQYQEAKEMLVTTVTLLDQSVNEVLKYFESKQKNQLSLAQEEFKQAKRAAYLAQTTLDKQAANDGYKE
;
A
#
# COMPACT_ATOMS: atom_id res chain seq x y z
N MET A 1 7.50 35.41 16.47
CA MET A 1 8.53 34.42 16.86
C MET A 1 8.03 33.70 18.10
N SER A 2 7.92 32.37 18.23
CA SER A 2 8.03 31.23 17.34
C SER A 2 7.21 30.12 18.01
N LYS A 3 6.12 29.66 17.39
CA LYS A 3 5.39 28.45 17.81
C LYS A 3 5.73 27.35 16.81
N ALA A 4 6.89 26.73 16.98
CA ALA A 4 7.35 25.68 16.09
C ALA A 4 8.29 24.72 16.82
N LYS A 5 7.75 23.91 17.76
CA LYS A 5 8.34 22.64 18.23
C LYS A 5 7.26 21.78 18.90
N LEU A 6 6.26 21.34 18.16
CA LEU A 6 5.35 20.28 18.63
C LEU A 6 4.77 19.50 17.46
N THR A 7 5.65 18.87 16.71
CA THR A 7 5.32 17.87 15.69
C THR A 7 6.65 17.17 15.46
N TRP A 8 6.65 15.84 15.31
CA TRP A 8 7.79 14.90 15.42
C TRP A 8 7.87 14.16 16.75
N ALA A 9 6.84 13.36 17.04
CA ALA A 9 6.94 12.22 17.95
C ALA A 9 5.92 11.12 17.60
N ILE A 10 5.67 10.88 16.31
CA ILE A 10 4.95 9.69 15.84
C ILE A 10 5.71 9.15 14.63
N CYS A 11 6.89 8.61 14.91
CA CYS A 11 7.60 7.69 14.02
C CYS A 11 8.21 6.62 14.92
N LEU A 12 7.94 5.37 14.57
CA LEU A 12 8.74 4.20 14.93
C LEU A 12 8.68 3.75 16.39
N LEU A 13 7.55 3.18 16.79
CA LEU A 13 7.48 2.34 17.99
C LEU A 13 6.68 1.05 17.79
N ILE A 14 6.87 0.40 16.62
CA ILE A 14 6.53 -1.02 16.44
C ILE A 14 7.60 -1.68 15.56
N VAL A 15 8.86 -1.63 15.99
CA VAL A 15 9.86 -2.61 15.53
C VAL A 15 10.81 -2.88 16.70
N PHE A 16 10.87 -4.15 17.11
CA PHE A 16 11.73 -4.73 18.14
C PHE A 16 11.48 -4.31 19.59
N LEU A 17 10.79 -5.19 20.32
CA LEU A 17 11.35 -5.90 21.48
C LEU A 17 10.36 -7.01 21.90
N GLY A 18 10.75 -8.27 21.69
CA GLY A 18 9.97 -9.42 22.16
C GLY A 18 10.17 -10.73 21.41
N ILE A 19 11.42 -11.07 21.02
CA ILE A 19 11.74 -12.47 20.72
C ILE A 19 11.82 -13.20 22.07
N SER A 20 10.69 -13.75 22.51
CA SER A 20 10.70 -14.92 23.38
C SER A 20 10.44 -16.11 22.47
N GLY A 21 11.43 -17.00 22.41
CA GLY A 21 11.32 -18.25 21.69
C GLY A 21 10.14 -19.06 22.18
N CYS A 22 9.16 -19.23 21.30
CA CYS A 22 8.37 -20.45 21.21
C CYS A 22 8.45 -20.89 19.75
N GLN A 23 9.30 -21.89 19.46
CA GLN A 23 8.98 -22.82 18.41
C GLN A 23 7.70 -23.54 18.85
N SER A 24 6.54 -22.91 18.67
CA SER A 24 5.28 -23.63 18.70
C SER A 24 5.26 -24.44 17.41
N SER A 25 5.45 -25.75 17.58
CA SER A 25 4.97 -26.71 16.58
C SER A 25 3.54 -26.33 16.21
N PRO A 26 3.13 -26.35 14.93
CA PRO A 26 1.78 -25.96 14.56
C PRO A 26 0.80 -26.82 15.39
N PRO A 27 -0.21 -26.22 16.05
CA PRO A 27 -1.21 -27.00 16.74
C PRO A 27 -1.85 -27.91 15.69
N LYS A 28 -1.72 -29.22 15.88
CA LYS A 28 -2.23 -30.27 14.98
C LYS A 28 -3.76 -30.27 14.80
N ASN A 29 -4.47 -29.27 15.32
CA ASN A 29 -5.93 -29.21 15.40
C ASN A 29 -6.47 -27.80 15.06
N SER A 30 -6.05 -27.19 13.95
CA SER A 30 -6.94 -26.19 13.32
C SER A 30 -8.13 -26.95 12.73
N PRO A 31 -9.39 -26.55 13.03
CA PRO A 31 -10.55 -27.19 12.44
C PRO A 31 -10.43 -27.12 10.90
N ALA A 32 -10.88 -28.17 10.23
CA ALA A 32 -10.88 -28.21 8.77
C ALA A 32 -11.64 -26.98 8.22
N PRO A 33 -11.22 -26.42 7.07
CA PRO A 33 -11.90 -25.28 6.48
C PRO A 33 -13.39 -25.55 6.27
N THR A 34 -14.21 -24.58 6.67
CA THR A 34 -15.67 -24.64 6.52
C THR A 34 -16.08 -24.07 5.16
N GLU A 35 -17.30 -24.36 4.72
CA GLU A 35 -17.85 -23.71 3.51
C GLU A 35 -17.91 -22.17 3.66
N THR A 36 -18.14 -21.67 4.88
CA THR A 36 -18.09 -20.24 5.18
C THR A 36 -16.71 -19.65 4.93
N THR A 37 -15.66 -20.24 5.50
CA THR A 37 -14.28 -19.72 5.33
C THR A 37 -13.81 -19.80 3.89
N LYS A 38 -14.18 -20.86 3.14
CA LYS A 38 -13.90 -20.95 1.69
C LYS A 38 -14.59 -19.84 0.90
N LYS A 39 -15.85 -19.54 1.22
CA LYS A 39 -16.61 -18.46 0.58
C LYS A 39 -16.00 -17.10 0.89
N GLU A 40 -15.65 -16.84 2.15
CA GLU A 40 -14.98 -15.62 2.58
C GLU A 40 -13.63 -15.44 1.87
N ALA A 41 -12.86 -16.53 1.73
CA ALA A 41 -11.60 -16.53 0.98
C ALA A 41 -11.79 -16.15 -0.50
N SER A 42 -12.79 -16.72 -1.17
CA SER A 42 -13.12 -16.39 -2.56
C SER A 42 -13.55 -14.92 -2.71
N GLN A 43 -14.36 -14.41 -1.79
CA GLN A 43 -14.78 -13.00 -1.77
C GLN A 43 -13.61 -12.05 -1.51
N ALA A 44 -12.72 -12.40 -0.58
CA ALA A 44 -11.51 -11.64 -0.28
C ALA A 44 -10.59 -11.61 -1.52
N LYS A 45 -10.25 -12.76 -2.10
CA LYS A 45 -9.43 -12.84 -3.32
C LYS A 45 -9.99 -11.98 -4.45
N THR A 46 -11.31 -12.04 -4.70
CA THR A 46 -11.97 -11.24 -5.74
C THR A 46 -11.83 -9.74 -5.47
N SER A 47 -12.17 -9.29 -4.26
CA SER A 47 -12.18 -7.87 -3.94
C SER A 47 -10.77 -7.27 -3.84
N PHE A 48 -9.82 -8.00 -3.26
CA PHE A 48 -8.41 -7.58 -3.21
C PHE A 48 -7.79 -7.52 -4.60
N SER A 49 -8.08 -8.50 -5.48
CA SER A 49 -7.55 -8.50 -6.86
C SER A 49 -8.02 -7.27 -7.63
N LYS A 50 -9.24 -6.79 -7.40
CA LYS A 50 -9.73 -5.54 -8.00
C LYS A 50 -8.94 -4.33 -7.54
N ILE A 51 -8.73 -4.18 -6.23
CA ILE A 51 -7.96 -3.07 -5.66
C ILE A 51 -6.50 -3.11 -6.11
N LEU A 52 -5.87 -4.29 -6.10
CA LEU A 52 -4.50 -4.47 -6.56
C LEU A 52 -4.36 -4.22 -8.06
N GLY A 53 -5.37 -4.57 -8.87
CA GLY A 53 -5.41 -4.22 -10.30
C GLY A 53 -5.47 -2.70 -10.53
N GLU A 54 -6.34 -2.00 -9.79
CA GLU A 54 -6.40 -0.53 -9.84
C GLU A 54 -5.06 0.08 -9.35
N TYR A 55 -4.49 -0.43 -8.25
CA TYR A 55 -3.17 -0.01 -7.75
C TYR A 55 -2.06 -0.19 -8.79
N ASN A 56 -1.97 -1.36 -9.42
CA ASN A 56 -0.93 -1.65 -10.41
C ASN A 56 -1.00 -0.68 -11.59
N THR A 57 -2.22 -0.38 -12.07
CA THR A 57 -2.42 0.61 -13.15
C THR A 57 -1.90 2.00 -12.77
N LEU A 58 -2.21 2.45 -11.54
CA LEU A 58 -1.73 3.75 -11.05
C LEU A 58 -0.22 3.73 -10.79
N SER A 59 0.29 2.63 -10.25
CA SER A 59 1.71 2.40 -9.95
C SER A 59 2.57 2.43 -11.22
N ASP A 60 2.13 1.75 -12.28
CA ASP A 60 2.84 1.74 -13.57
C ASP A 60 2.84 3.12 -14.22
N THR A 61 1.69 3.82 -14.18
CA THR A 61 1.57 5.20 -14.65
C THR A 61 2.53 6.13 -13.90
N PHE A 62 2.55 6.02 -12.57
CA PHE A 62 3.43 6.82 -11.73
C PHE A 62 4.92 6.52 -11.96
N GLN A 63 5.26 5.24 -12.13
CA GLN A 63 6.64 4.84 -12.44
C GLN A 63 7.14 5.46 -13.74
N SER A 64 6.28 5.52 -14.77
CA SER A 64 6.61 6.22 -16.02
C SER A 64 6.92 7.69 -15.75
N TYR A 65 6.08 8.37 -14.96
CA TYR A 65 6.28 9.78 -14.66
C TYR A 65 7.56 10.04 -13.86
N LEU A 66 7.88 9.18 -12.89
CA LEU A 66 9.15 9.26 -12.16
C LEU A 66 10.35 9.08 -13.09
N GLY A 67 10.27 8.14 -14.04
CA GLY A 67 11.32 7.90 -15.03
C GLY A 67 11.60 9.15 -15.88
N ASP A 68 10.55 9.71 -16.49
CA ASP A 68 10.65 10.90 -17.33
C ASP A 68 11.21 12.09 -16.53
N MET A 69 10.75 12.31 -15.29
CA MET A 69 11.28 13.35 -14.41
C MET A 69 12.76 13.19 -14.07
N THR A 70 13.24 11.96 -13.91
CA THR A 70 14.68 11.72 -13.69
C THR A 70 15.51 11.90 -14.96
N SER A 71 14.92 11.71 -16.14
CA SER A 71 15.59 11.91 -17.42
C SER A 71 15.75 13.38 -17.82
N GLY A 72 14.93 14.27 -17.24
CA GLY A 72 15.01 15.72 -17.43
C GLY A 72 14.29 16.25 -18.68
N ASP A 73 13.67 15.38 -19.47
CA ASP A 73 12.97 15.74 -20.71
C ASP A 73 11.46 15.77 -20.48
N VAL A 74 10.96 16.84 -19.84
CA VAL A 74 9.56 16.87 -19.39
C VAL A 74 8.92 18.26 -19.52
N ASP A 75 7.76 18.31 -20.18
CA ASP A 75 6.82 19.43 -20.08
C ASP A 75 6.25 19.49 -18.66
N LEU A 76 6.75 20.45 -17.88
CA LEU A 76 6.47 20.56 -16.45
C LEU A 76 4.99 20.86 -16.16
N GLU A 77 4.29 21.59 -17.03
CA GLU A 77 2.88 21.96 -16.81
C GLU A 77 1.95 20.78 -17.12
N LEU A 78 2.21 20.07 -18.22
CA LEU A 78 1.49 18.84 -18.56
C LEU A 78 1.65 17.79 -17.46
N TYR A 79 2.87 17.62 -16.96
CA TYR A 79 3.18 16.66 -15.90
C TYR A 79 2.50 16.98 -14.58
N LYS A 80 2.49 18.26 -14.18
CA LYS A 80 1.80 18.69 -12.97
C LYS A 80 0.30 18.37 -13.03
N SER A 81 -0.34 18.61 -14.18
CA SER A 81 -1.76 18.26 -14.37
C SER A 81 -2.01 16.76 -14.29
N ASN A 82 -1.15 15.95 -14.92
CA ASN A 82 -1.27 14.49 -14.92
C ASN A 82 -1.03 13.89 -13.52
N LEU A 83 -0.05 14.41 -12.77
CA LEU A 83 0.19 14.00 -11.39
C LEU A 83 -0.96 14.39 -10.45
N ALA A 84 -1.58 15.55 -10.64
CA ALA A 84 -2.75 15.95 -9.86
C ALA A 84 -3.95 15.00 -10.10
N LYS A 85 -4.16 14.57 -11.36
CA LYS A 85 -5.18 13.55 -11.68
C LYS A 85 -4.84 12.22 -11.02
N LEU A 86 -3.57 11.80 -11.09
CA LEU A 86 -3.10 10.55 -10.51
C LEU A 86 -3.25 10.55 -8.98
N HIS A 87 -2.97 11.68 -8.31
CA HIS A 87 -3.18 11.87 -6.87
C HIS A 87 -4.66 11.68 -6.50
N ASN A 88 -5.58 12.30 -7.24
CA ASN A 88 -7.02 12.12 -7.00
C ASN A 88 -7.43 10.65 -7.19
N GLN A 89 -6.93 9.96 -8.22
CA GLN A 89 -7.20 8.54 -8.44
C GLN A 89 -6.64 7.65 -7.32
N ALA A 90 -5.45 7.96 -6.79
CA ALA A 90 -4.84 7.25 -5.66
C ALA A 90 -5.65 7.49 -4.37
N THR A 91 -6.08 8.72 -4.12
CA THR A 91 -6.96 9.07 -3.00
C THR A 91 -8.31 8.35 -3.09
N ASP A 92 -8.93 8.29 -4.28
CA ASP A 92 -10.17 7.54 -4.49
C ASP A 92 -9.97 6.05 -4.23
N LEU A 93 -8.87 5.47 -4.73
CA LEU A 93 -8.53 4.08 -4.46
C LEU A 93 -8.30 3.84 -2.96
N LEU A 94 -7.67 4.78 -2.25
CA LEU A 94 -7.45 4.68 -0.81
C LEU A 94 -8.79 4.64 -0.06
N ASN A 95 -9.73 5.49 -0.44
CA ASN A 95 -11.07 5.52 0.15
C ASN A 95 -11.81 4.20 -0.10
N LYS A 96 -11.79 3.70 -1.34
CA LYS A 96 -12.34 2.37 -1.69
C LYS A 96 -11.72 1.26 -0.84
N THR A 97 -10.40 1.30 -0.65
CA THR A 97 -9.64 0.29 0.11
C THR A 97 -9.98 0.34 1.59
N LYS A 98 -10.12 1.52 2.18
CA LYS A 98 -10.55 1.69 3.58
C LYS A 98 -11.97 1.16 3.81
N SER A 99 -12.87 1.40 2.85
CA SER A 99 -14.26 0.91 2.89
C SER A 99 -14.42 -0.56 2.52
N LEU A 100 -13.35 -1.26 2.12
CA LEU A 100 -13.43 -2.67 1.74
C LEU A 100 -13.87 -3.52 2.94
N GLU A 101 -15.00 -4.20 2.84
CA GLU A 101 -15.45 -5.13 3.86
C GLU A 101 -14.74 -6.47 3.70
N THR A 102 -14.23 -7.01 4.82
CA THR A 102 -13.49 -8.27 4.86
C THR A 102 -13.84 -9.04 6.12
N ALA A 103 -13.84 -10.37 6.05
CA ALA A 103 -13.92 -11.19 7.26
C ALA A 103 -12.68 -10.93 8.17
N PRO A 104 -12.79 -11.11 9.49
CA PRO A 104 -11.74 -10.71 10.45
C PRO A 104 -10.36 -11.29 10.14
N GLN A 105 -10.28 -12.52 9.63
CA GLN A 105 -9.02 -13.18 9.30
C GLN A 105 -8.26 -12.54 8.12
N TYR A 106 -8.91 -11.68 7.33
CA TYR A 106 -8.29 -10.95 6.22
C TYR A 106 -7.93 -9.50 6.57
N GLN A 107 -8.16 -9.07 7.81
CA GLN A 107 -7.95 -7.69 8.24
C GLN A 107 -6.47 -7.27 8.13
N GLU A 108 -5.53 -8.17 8.44
CA GLU A 108 -4.09 -7.88 8.28
C GLU A 108 -3.72 -7.58 6.82
N ALA A 109 -4.21 -8.41 5.88
CA ALA A 109 -3.99 -8.17 4.45
C ALA A 109 -4.62 -6.84 4.01
N LYS A 110 -5.82 -6.50 4.53
CA LYS A 110 -6.50 -5.23 4.24
C LYS A 110 -5.68 -4.04 4.73
N GLU A 111 -5.11 -4.11 5.93
CA GLU A 111 -4.27 -3.04 6.47
C GLU A 111 -3.03 -2.82 5.62
N MET A 112 -2.37 -3.89 5.18
CA MET A 112 -1.24 -3.80 4.23
C MET A 112 -1.66 -3.18 2.90
N LEU A 113 -2.88 -3.47 2.42
CA LEU A 113 -3.43 -2.86 1.20
C LEU A 113 -3.71 -1.36 1.39
N VAL A 114 -4.24 -0.95 2.55
CA VAL A 114 -4.40 0.47 2.90
C VAL A 114 -3.03 1.16 2.93
N THR A 115 -2.02 0.55 3.54
CA THR A 115 -0.65 1.07 3.55
C THR A 115 -0.08 1.21 2.13
N THR A 116 -0.32 0.22 1.27
CA THR A 116 0.11 0.22 -0.13
C THR A 116 -0.39 1.45 -0.87
N VAL A 117 -1.69 1.71 -0.81
CA VAL A 117 -2.30 2.85 -1.53
C VAL A 117 -1.95 4.18 -0.86
N THR A 118 -1.83 4.21 0.46
CA THR A 118 -1.37 5.41 1.20
C THR A 118 0.02 5.85 0.75
N LEU A 119 0.96 4.91 0.65
CA LEU A 119 2.33 5.20 0.24
C LEU A 119 2.42 5.63 -1.23
N LEU A 120 1.58 5.09 -2.10
CA LEU A 120 1.46 5.56 -3.48
C LEU A 120 0.96 7.01 -3.52
N ASP A 121 -0.11 7.32 -2.80
CA ASP A 121 -0.69 8.67 -2.73
C ASP A 121 0.30 9.70 -2.18
N GLN A 122 1.01 9.35 -1.09
CA GLN A 122 2.08 10.17 -0.52
C GLN A 122 3.19 10.41 -1.52
N SER A 123 3.64 9.36 -2.20
CA SER A 123 4.71 9.47 -3.19
C SER A 123 4.34 10.41 -4.34
N VAL A 124 3.12 10.31 -4.88
CA VAL A 124 2.61 11.22 -5.91
C VAL A 124 2.58 12.66 -5.38
N ASN A 125 2.13 12.86 -4.14
CA ASN A 125 2.09 14.17 -3.50
C ASN A 125 3.48 14.78 -3.28
N GLU A 126 4.50 13.98 -2.94
CA GLU A 126 5.88 14.48 -2.84
C GLU A 126 6.43 14.96 -4.19
N VAL A 127 6.07 14.27 -5.29
CA VAL A 127 6.39 14.76 -6.63
C VAL A 127 5.66 16.08 -6.94
N LEU A 128 4.40 16.23 -6.57
CA LEU A 128 3.68 17.52 -6.71
C LEU A 128 4.38 18.65 -5.93
N LYS A 129 4.80 18.39 -4.68
CA LYS A 129 5.57 19.35 -3.88
C LYS A 129 6.93 19.68 -4.49
N TYR A 130 7.57 18.75 -5.20
CA TYR A 130 8.77 19.04 -5.97
C TYR A 130 8.50 20.09 -7.07
N PHE A 131 7.35 20.04 -7.76
CA PHE A 131 7.02 21.05 -8.76
C PHE A 131 6.86 22.45 -8.17
N GLU A 132 6.34 22.56 -6.95
CA GLU A 132 6.13 23.83 -6.24
C GLU A 132 7.42 24.40 -5.65
N SER A 133 8.22 23.54 -5.01
CA SER A 133 9.37 23.96 -4.21
C SER A 133 10.72 23.82 -4.92
N LYS A 134 10.78 23.00 -5.97
CA LYS A 134 12.01 22.56 -6.67
C LYS A 134 13.08 21.94 -5.76
N GLN A 135 12.72 21.50 -4.56
CA GLN A 135 13.67 20.88 -3.64
C GLN A 135 13.92 19.42 -4.01
N LYS A 136 15.18 19.08 -4.32
CA LYS A 136 15.58 17.73 -4.78
C LYS A 136 15.31 16.62 -3.78
N ASN A 137 15.26 16.91 -2.48
CA ASN A 137 14.90 15.95 -1.44
C ASN A 137 13.50 15.34 -1.64
N GLN A 138 12.57 16.09 -2.24
CA GLN A 138 11.20 15.62 -2.49
C GLN A 138 11.15 14.50 -3.52
N LEU A 139 11.99 14.57 -4.57
CA LEU A 139 12.05 13.49 -5.56
C LEU A 139 12.62 12.21 -4.95
N SER A 140 13.63 12.32 -4.09
CA SER A 140 14.18 11.18 -3.35
C SER A 140 13.17 10.57 -2.36
N LEU A 141 12.40 11.40 -1.66
CA LEU A 141 11.34 10.93 -0.77
C LEU A 141 10.24 10.20 -1.55
N ALA A 142 9.77 10.79 -2.66
CA ALA A 142 8.81 10.14 -3.54
C ALA A 142 9.28 8.76 -3.99
N GLN A 143 10.52 8.63 -4.46
CA GLN A 143 11.07 7.34 -4.89
C GLN A 143 11.12 6.30 -3.77
N GLU A 144 11.47 6.70 -2.56
CA GLU A 144 11.53 5.80 -1.41
C GLU A 144 10.12 5.36 -0.97
N GLU A 145 9.17 6.29 -0.87
CA GLU A 145 7.77 5.98 -0.56
C GLU A 145 7.17 5.05 -1.62
N PHE A 146 7.46 5.27 -2.90
CA PHE A 146 6.98 4.41 -3.98
C PHE A 146 7.54 2.99 -3.89
N LYS A 147 8.83 2.87 -3.56
CA LYS A 147 9.47 1.57 -3.31
C LYS A 147 8.84 0.85 -2.13
N GLN A 148 8.50 1.58 -1.07
CA GLN A 148 7.77 1.03 0.07
C GLN A 148 6.35 0.62 -0.30
N ALA A 149 5.65 1.39 -1.13
CA ALA A 149 4.32 1.03 -1.65
C ALA A 149 4.35 -0.33 -2.37
N LYS A 150 5.33 -0.54 -3.27
CA LYS A 150 5.50 -1.82 -3.98
C LYS A 150 5.78 -3.00 -3.04
N ARG A 151 6.60 -2.78 -2.01
CA ARG A 151 6.88 -3.80 -0.98
C ARG A 151 5.62 -4.14 -0.18
N ALA A 152 4.85 -3.13 0.22
CA ALA A 152 3.59 -3.31 0.92
C ALA A 152 2.57 -4.07 0.05
N ALA A 153 2.50 -3.79 -1.26
CA ALA A 153 1.62 -4.49 -2.20
C ALA A 153 1.94 -5.99 -2.25
N TYR A 154 3.23 -6.33 -2.35
CA TYR A 154 3.69 -7.72 -2.33
C TYR A 154 3.34 -8.43 -1.01
N LEU A 155 3.51 -7.76 0.12
CA LEU A 155 3.15 -8.31 1.44
C LEU A 155 1.64 -8.50 1.56
N ALA A 156 0.83 -7.53 1.14
CA ALA A 156 -0.63 -7.63 1.16
C ALA A 156 -1.12 -8.85 0.36
N GLN A 157 -0.60 -9.04 -0.86
CA GLN A 157 -0.92 -10.18 -1.71
C GLN A 157 -0.48 -11.50 -1.06
N THR A 158 0.75 -11.57 -0.56
CA THR A 158 1.29 -12.79 0.06
C THR A 158 0.51 -13.18 1.33
N THR A 159 0.14 -12.20 2.15
CA THR A 159 -0.65 -12.43 3.38
C THR A 159 -2.05 -12.91 3.03
N LEU A 160 -2.69 -12.28 2.03
CA LEU A 160 -3.98 -12.73 1.50
C LEU A 160 -3.93 -14.17 1.00
N ASP A 161 -2.92 -14.51 0.18
CA ASP A 161 -2.81 -15.84 -0.43
C ASP A 161 -2.58 -16.93 0.62
N LYS A 162 -1.74 -16.65 1.61
CA LYS A 162 -1.52 -17.56 2.74
C LYS A 162 -2.81 -17.79 3.53
N GLN A 163 -3.55 -16.73 3.85
CA GLN A 163 -4.80 -16.86 4.59
C GLN A 163 -5.87 -17.58 3.76
N ALA A 164 -6.01 -17.26 2.48
CA ALA A 164 -6.96 -17.91 1.60
C ALA A 164 -6.67 -19.41 1.45
N ALA A 165 -5.40 -19.80 1.31
CA ALA A 165 -5.00 -21.20 1.27
C ALA A 165 -5.32 -21.93 2.59
N ASN A 166 -5.09 -21.29 3.74
CA ASN A 166 -5.48 -21.82 5.05
C ASN A 166 -7.00 -22.01 5.17
N ASP A 167 -7.78 -21.11 4.58
CA ASP A 167 -9.25 -21.15 4.54
C ASP A 167 -9.79 -22.11 3.46
N GLY A 168 -8.92 -22.87 2.80
CA GLY A 168 -9.29 -23.92 1.85
C GLY A 168 -9.63 -23.43 0.44
N TYR A 169 -9.27 -22.19 0.11
CA TYR A 169 -9.35 -21.69 -1.27
C TYR A 169 -8.33 -22.41 -2.14
N LYS A 170 -8.78 -22.87 -3.32
CA LYS A 170 -7.95 -23.46 -4.36
C LYS A 170 -8.20 -22.65 -5.63
N GLU A 171 -7.13 -22.11 -6.20
CA GLU A 171 -7.16 -21.35 -7.45
C GLU A 171 -7.66 -22.18 -8.63
#